data_AF-A0A380K8J0-F1
#
_entry.id   AF-A0A380K8J0-F1
#
_cell.length_a   1.000
_cell.length_b   1.000
_cell.length_c   1.000
_cell.angle_alpha   90.00
_cell.angle_beta   90.00
_cell.angle_gamma   90.00
#
_symmetry.space_group_name_H-M   'P 1'
#
loop_
_entity.id
_entity.type
_entity.pdbx_description
1 polymer ?
#
loop_
_entity_poly.entity_id
_entity_poly.type
_entity_poly.pdbx_seq_one_letter_code
_entity_poly.pdbx_strand_id
1 'polypeptide(L)'
;MTKTFDEATYRQDFEAINGRQSSTEELEQAKGLIERYTVGQNSDSGLVTYHPSKSSRFKTLMAATFGWIKRGGVLLIMTPVFLTLLFFNLIKSTIGVFVMWFVSKLMLGFIFMGIVFLCDQAAFNEPEKTSGLLRDVGTFLFGERFFTYAVPNFFPHPTVDAWIIGIAIVVCAFGMTFSRYDV
;
A
#
# COMPACT_ATOMS: atom_id res chain seq x y z
N MET A 1 -28.42 -48.46 -30.94
CA MET A 1 -29.47 -47.42 -31.06
C MET A 1 -28.83 -46.08 -30.76
N THR A 2 -28.57 -45.27 -31.78
CA THR A 2 -28.07 -43.89 -31.66
C THR A 2 -29.18 -43.05 -31.03
N LYS A 3 -29.00 -42.60 -29.78
CA LYS A 3 -29.94 -41.69 -29.14
C LYS A 3 -29.78 -40.31 -29.80
N THR A 4 -30.64 -40.02 -30.77
CA THR A 4 -30.75 -38.69 -31.38
C THR A 4 -31.31 -37.71 -30.35
N PHE A 5 -30.81 -36.47 -30.35
CA PHE A 5 -31.26 -35.42 -29.44
C PHE A 5 -32.77 -35.17 -29.61
N ASP A 6 -33.55 -35.42 -28.55
CA ASP A 6 -34.97 -35.14 -28.53
C ASP A 6 -35.22 -33.72 -28.03
N GLU A 7 -35.43 -32.82 -29.00
CA GLU A 7 -35.62 -31.41 -28.75
C GLU A 7 -36.91 -31.11 -27.97
N ALA A 8 -37.96 -31.91 -28.16
CA ALA A 8 -39.24 -31.71 -27.48
C ALA A 8 -39.11 -32.01 -25.99
N THR A 9 -38.48 -33.12 -25.66
CA THR A 9 -38.18 -33.51 -24.27
C THR A 9 -37.27 -32.48 -23.60
N TYR A 10 -36.22 -32.01 -24.28
CA TYR A 10 -35.32 -30.99 -23.73
C TYR A 10 -36.05 -29.67 -23.39
N ARG A 11 -36.92 -29.18 -24.28
CA ARG A 11 -37.68 -27.95 -24.04
C ARG A 11 -38.62 -28.08 -22.85
N GLN A 12 -39.27 -29.24 -22.72
CA GLN A 12 -40.20 -29.50 -21.61
C GLN A 12 -39.48 -29.55 -20.26
N ASP A 13 -38.33 -30.24 -20.19
CA ASP A 13 -37.52 -30.30 -18.97
C ASP A 13 -36.92 -28.93 -18.62
N PHE A 14 -36.48 -28.17 -19.61
CA PHE A 14 -35.94 -26.83 -19.41
C PHE A 14 -36.99 -25.89 -18.83
N GLU A 15 -38.23 -25.94 -19.33
CA GLU A 15 -39.34 -25.14 -18.82
C GLU A 15 -39.76 -25.58 -17.41
N ALA A 16 -39.79 -26.88 -17.13
CA ALA A 16 -40.08 -27.40 -15.80
C ALA A 16 -39.07 -26.94 -14.73
N ILE A 17 -37.79 -26.84 -15.10
CA ILE A 17 -36.72 -26.44 -14.18
C ILE A 17 -36.63 -24.91 -14.05
N ASN A 18 -36.72 -24.19 -15.17
CA ASN A 18 -36.42 -22.75 -15.20
C ASN A 18 -37.68 -21.86 -15.23
N GLY A 19 -38.88 -22.43 -15.34
CA GLY A 19 -40.15 -21.70 -15.39
C GLY A 19 -40.31 -20.83 -16.65
N ARG A 20 -39.47 -21.03 -17.67
CA ARG A 20 -39.49 -20.32 -18.95
C ARG A 20 -39.05 -21.22 -20.09
N GLN A 21 -39.45 -20.86 -21.32
CA GLN A 21 -38.98 -21.55 -22.50
C GLN A 21 -37.48 -21.32 -22.76
N SER A 22 -36.82 -22.32 -23.31
CA SER A 22 -35.40 -22.26 -23.71
C SER A 22 -35.21 -21.31 -24.90
N SER A 23 -34.15 -20.50 -24.89
CA SER A 23 -33.77 -19.71 -26.06
C SER A 23 -33.17 -20.58 -27.17
N THR A 24 -33.10 -20.04 -28.39
CA THR A 24 -32.45 -20.72 -29.52
C THR A 24 -30.97 -21.00 -29.27
N GLU A 25 -30.27 -20.10 -28.57
CA GLU A 25 -28.86 -20.25 -28.22
C GLU A 25 -28.63 -21.37 -27.18
N GLU A 26 -29.49 -21.45 -26.16
CA GLU A 26 -29.44 -22.51 -25.15
C GLU A 26 -29.72 -23.90 -25.75
N LEU A 27 -30.56 -23.93 -26.77
CA LEU A 27 -30.90 -25.14 -27.50
C LEU A 27 -29.78 -25.60 -28.43
N GLU A 28 -29.11 -24.67 -29.10
CA GLU A 28 -27.94 -24.95 -29.94
C GLU A 28 -26.75 -25.42 -29.10
N GLN A 29 -26.54 -24.82 -27.92
CA GLN A 29 -25.50 -25.25 -26.99
C GLN A 29 -25.75 -26.67 -26.48
N ALA A 30 -26.99 -27.02 -26.15
CA ALA A 30 -27.35 -28.38 -25.73
C ALA A 30 -27.12 -29.42 -26.83
N LYS A 31 -27.47 -29.10 -28.08
CA LYS A 31 -27.19 -29.96 -29.25
C LYS A 31 -25.69 -30.19 -29.43
N GLY A 32 -24.89 -29.11 -29.38
CA GLY A 32 -23.43 -29.20 -29.54
C GLY A 32 -22.72 -29.99 -28.43
N LEU A 33 -23.26 -29.96 -27.20
CA LEU A 33 -22.76 -30.79 -26.11
C LEU A 33 -23.02 -32.28 -26.37
N ILE A 34 -24.24 -32.63 -26.78
CA ILE A 34 -24.60 -34.03 -27.01
C ILE A 34 -23.86 -34.60 -28.22
N GLU A 35 -23.72 -33.86 -29.32
CA GLU A 35 -22.87 -34.28 -30.45
C GLU A 35 -21.43 -34.54 -30.01
N ARG A 36 -20.85 -33.67 -29.18
CA ARG A 36 -19.48 -33.85 -28.67
C ARG A 36 -19.30 -35.16 -27.90
N TYR A 37 -20.30 -35.58 -27.13
CA TYR A 37 -20.22 -36.79 -26.32
C TYR A 37 -20.74 -38.06 -27.02
N THR A 38 -21.63 -37.94 -28.02
CA THR A 38 -22.12 -39.08 -28.82
C THR A 38 -21.19 -39.43 -29.98
N VAL A 39 -20.59 -38.44 -30.65
CA VAL A 39 -19.60 -38.67 -31.72
C VAL A 39 -18.30 -39.26 -31.15
N GLY A 40 -17.99 -39.00 -29.87
CA GLY A 40 -16.84 -39.56 -29.17
C GLY A 40 -16.95 -41.04 -28.77
N GLN A 41 -18.11 -41.70 -28.95
CA GLN A 41 -18.33 -43.06 -28.43
C GLN A 41 -18.20 -44.17 -29.50
N ASN A 42 -18.16 -43.83 -30.80
CA ASN A 42 -18.16 -44.82 -31.90
C ASN A 42 -16.85 -44.88 -32.71
N SER A 43 -15.72 -44.47 -32.15
CA SER A 43 -14.40 -44.75 -32.73
C SER A 43 -13.63 -45.70 -31.82
N ASP A 44 -13.72 -46.98 -32.15
CA ASP A 44 -12.85 -48.02 -31.60
C ASP A 44 -11.37 -47.66 -31.81
N SER A 45 -10.58 -47.82 -30.75
CA SER A 45 -9.11 -47.80 -30.68
C SER A 45 -8.41 -46.47 -30.96
N GLY A 46 -8.11 -45.74 -29.88
CA GLY A 46 -7.07 -44.71 -29.90
C GLY A 46 -7.24 -43.75 -28.74
N LEU A 47 -6.41 -43.90 -27.70
CA LEU A 47 -6.18 -42.85 -26.70
C LEU A 47 -5.87 -41.53 -27.42
N VAL A 48 -6.85 -40.65 -27.58
CA VAL A 48 -6.61 -39.26 -27.98
C VAL A 48 -6.03 -38.56 -26.76
N THR A 49 -4.76 -38.88 -26.52
CA THR A 49 -3.89 -38.12 -25.64
C THR A 49 -3.78 -36.74 -26.29
N TYR A 50 -4.40 -35.74 -25.67
CA TYR A 50 -4.26 -34.36 -26.12
C TYR A 50 -2.76 -34.02 -26.07
N HIS A 51 -2.11 -34.07 -27.23
CA HIS A 51 -0.73 -33.63 -27.39
C HIS A 51 -0.82 -32.14 -27.75
N PRO A 52 -0.72 -31.21 -26.78
CA PRO A 52 -0.69 -29.80 -27.12
C PRO A 52 0.51 -29.58 -28.05
N SER A 53 0.24 -29.02 -29.24
CA SER A 53 1.28 -28.78 -30.23
C SER A 53 2.40 -27.94 -29.59
N LYS A 54 3.66 -28.19 -29.95
CA LYS A 54 4.82 -27.45 -29.41
C LYS A 54 4.65 -25.93 -29.56
N SER A 55 3.95 -25.50 -30.62
CA SER A 55 3.54 -24.11 -30.87
C SER A 55 2.57 -23.57 -29.83
N SER A 56 1.54 -24.33 -29.44
CA SER A 56 0.58 -23.92 -28.40
C SER A 56 1.22 -23.82 -27.02
N ARG A 57 2.08 -24.78 -26.64
CA ARG A 57 2.87 -24.71 -25.41
C ARG A 57 3.83 -23.52 -25.42
N PHE A 58 4.50 -23.26 -26.54
CA PHE A 58 5.38 -22.11 -26.70
C PHE A 58 4.63 -20.79 -26.60
N LYS A 59 3.44 -20.67 -27.21
CA LYS A 59 2.58 -19.48 -27.10
C LYS A 59 2.10 -19.23 -25.67
N THR A 60 1.69 -20.28 -24.94
CA THR A 60 1.27 -20.15 -23.54
C THR A 60 2.46 -19.80 -22.63
N LEU A 61 3.63 -20.40 -22.88
CA LEU A 61 4.87 -20.08 -22.15
C LEU A 61 5.34 -18.66 -22.47
N MET A 62 5.26 -18.21 -23.72
CA MET A 62 5.56 -16.84 -24.14
C MET A 62 4.57 -15.84 -23.55
N ALA A 63 3.26 -16.13 -23.55
CA ALA A 63 2.26 -15.25 -22.96
C ALA A 63 2.43 -15.11 -21.44
N ALA A 64 2.75 -16.21 -20.76
CA ALA A 64 3.10 -16.19 -19.35
C ALA A 64 4.39 -15.38 -19.13
N THR A 65 5.48 -15.70 -19.84
CA THR A 65 6.79 -15.05 -19.71
C THR A 65 6.70 -13.55 -20.05
N PHE A 66 5.94 -13.18 -21.08
CA PHE A 66 5.69 -11.79 -21.46
C PHE A 66 4.79 -11.07 -20.45
N GLY A 67 3.86 -11.76 -19.80
CA GLY A 67 3.09 -11.24 -18.66
C GLY A 67 3.96 -10.94 -17.43
N TRP A 68 4.92 -11.83 -17.12
CA TRP A 68 5.92 -11.64 -16.07
C TRP A 68 6.94 -10.55 -16.43
N ILE A 69 7.36 -10.44 -17.70
CA ILE A 69 8.24 -9.37 -18.20
C ILE A 69 7.51 -8.03 -18.25
N LYS A 70 6.21 -8.00 -18.54
CA LYS A 70 5.42 -6.76 -18.51
C LYS A 70 5.19 -6.29 -17.08
N ARG A 71 4.90 -7.21 -16.14
CA ARG A 71 4.84 -6.89 -14.69
C ARG A 71 6.21 -6.51 -14.13
N GLY A 72 7.26 -7.24 -14.49
CA GLY A 72 8.64 -7.01 -14.09
C GLY A 72 9.25 -5.76 -14.71
N GLY A 73 8.93 -5.44 -15.96
CA GLY A 73 9.33 -4.23 -16.67
C GLY A 73 8.58 -3.01 -16.18
N VAL A 74 7.28 -3.14 -15.84
CA VAL A 74 6.55 -2.10 -15.10
C VAL A 74 7.17 -1.89 -13.73
N LEU A 75 7.55 -2.94 -12.99
CA LEU A 75 8.32 -2.82 -11.74
C LEU A 75 9.69 -2.16 -11.98
N LEU A 76 10.43 -2.53 -13.03
CA LEU A 76 11.78 -2.04 -13.31
C LEU A 76 11.80 -0.59 -13.81
N ILE A 77 10.68 -0.08 -14.36
CA ILE A 77 10.48 1.33 -14.72
C ILE A 77 9.82 2.11 -13.57
N MET A 78 8.85 1.52 -12.87
CA MET A 78 8.21 2.14 -11.71
C MET A 78 9.16 2.29 -10.53
N THR A 79 10.10 1.36 -10.31
CA THR A 79 11.06 1.42 -9.20
C THR A 79 12.00 2.63 -9.31
N PRO A 80 12.68 2.92 -10.43
CA PRO A 80 13.51 4.11 -10.54
C PRO A 80 12.68 5.41 -10.51
N VAL A 81 11.49 5.44 -11.09
CA VAL A 81 10.59 6.60 -11.03
C VAL A 81 10.08 6.84 -9.60
N PHE A 82 9.68 5.78 -8.90
CA PHE A 82 9.28 5.84 -7.50
C PHE A 82 10.44 6.26 -6.60
N LEU A 83 11.63 5.70 -6.82
CA LEU A 83 12.81 6.01 -6.02
C LEU A 83 13.25 7.46 -6.22
N THR A 84 13.22 7.97 -7.45
CA THR A 84 13.51 9.39 -7.73
C THR A 84 12.48 10.32 -7.08
N LEU A 85 11.18 10.01 -7.16
CA LEU A 85 10.13 10.76 -6.45
C LEU A 85 10.33 10.71 -4.93
N LEU A 86 10.66 9.55 -4.38
CA LEU A 86 10.95 9.36 -2.96
C LEU A 86 12.15 10.21 -2.55
N PHE A 87 13.23 10.25 -3.32
CA PHE A 87 14.39 11.11 -3.05
C PHE A 87 14.05 12.60 -3.09
N PHE A 88 13.29 13.06 -4.09
CA PHE A 88 12.84 14.46 -4.14
C PHE A 88 11.96 14.81 -2.93
N ASN A 89 11.06 13.91 -2.55
CA ASN A 89 10.22 14.08 -1.38
C ASN A 89 11.02 13.98 -0.08
N LEU A 90 12.09 13.19 -0.03
CA LEU A 90 13.01 13.12 1.11
C LEU A 90 13.75 14.44 1.32
N ILE A 91 14.23 15.07 0.24
CA ILE A 91 14.86 16.40 0.31
C ILE A 91 13.87 17.44 0.81
N LYS A 92 12.66 17.48 0.20
CA LYS A 92 11.59 18.41 0.63
C LYS A 92 11.20 18.19 2.09
N SER A 93 11.04 16.94 2.47
CA SER A 93 10.70 16.55 3.84
C SER A 93 11.79 16.94 4.81
N THR A 94 13.06 16.83 4.42
CA THR A 94 14.20 17.23 5.25
C THR A 94 14.07 18.71 5.60
N ILE A 95 13.92 19.58 4.60
CA ILE A 95 13.75 21.02 4.80
C ILE A 95 12.52 21.32 5.66
N GLY A 96 11.37 20.71 5.33
CA GLY A 96 10.12 20.92 6.05
C GLY A 96 10.18 20.51 7.52
N VAL A 97 10.71 19.32 7.80
CA VAL A 97 10.84 18.80 9.18
C VAL A 97 11.84 19.63 9.98
N PHE A 98 12.96 20.06 9.38
CA PHE A 98 13.89 20.96 10.09
C PHE A 98 13.23 22.30 10.43
N VAL A 99 12.56 22.95 9.46
CA VAL A 99 11.84 24.21 9.73
C VAL A 99 10.80 24.02 10.83
N MET A 100 10.00 22.95 10.75
CA MET A 100 9.01 22.62 11.77
C MET A 100 9.67 22.39 13.13
N TRP A 101 10.78 21.66 13.21
CA TRP A 101 11.51 21.41 14.45
C TRP A 101 11.95 22.71 15.13
N PHE A 102 12.61 23.62 14.38
CA PHE A 102 13.07 24.90 14.93
C PHE A 102 11.89 25.79 15.37
N VAL A 103 10.84 25.91 14.55
CA VAL A 103 9.66 26.72 14.88
C VAL A 103 8.93 26.15 16.08
N SER A 104 8.71 24.83 16.13
CA SER A 104 8.05 24.16 17.25
C SER A 104 8.85 24.31 18.55
N LYS A 105 10.18 24.16 18.51
CA LYS A 105 11.04 24.37 19.69
C LYS A 105 10.96 25.81 20.19
N LEU A 106 10.97 26.80 19.30
CA LEU A 106 10.79 28.21 19.69
C LEU A 106 9.43 28.45 20.35
N MET A 107 8.35 27.99 19.72
CA MET A 107 6.99 28.18 20.25
C MET A 107 6.79 27.45 21.59
N LEU A 108 7.25 26.20 21.69
CA LEU A 108 7.23 25.46 22.95
C LEU A 108 8.08 26.16 24.01
N GLY A 109 9.22 26.75 23.64
CA GLY A 109 10.06 27.52 24.56
C GLY A 109 9.31 28.72 25.15
N PHE A 110 8.62 29.50 24.31
CA PHE A 110 7.80 30.63 24.79
C PHE A 110 6.65 30.17 25.69
N ILE A 111 5.92 29.13 25.30
CA ILE A 111 4.81 28.59 26.09
C ILE A 111 5.32 28.07 27.44
N PHE A 112 6.41 27.31 27.42
CA PHE A 112 7.00 26.74 28.62
C PHE A 112 7.52 27.83 29.55
N MET A 113 8.16 28.90 29.02
CA MET A 113 8.51 30.08 29.83
C MET A 113 7.29 30.74 30.46
N GLY A 114 6.19 30.89 29.71
CA GLY A 114 4.95 31.43 30.26
C GLY A 114 4.42 30.59 31.41
N ILE A 115 4.45 29.27 31.29
CA ILE A 115 4.04 28.35 32.36
C ILE A 115 4.94 28.47 33.59
N VAL A 116 6.26 28.46 33.41
CA VAL A 116 7.21 28.61 34.52
C VAL A 116 7.00 29.96 35.21
N PHE A 117 6.82 31.04 34.45
CA PHE A 117 6.56 32.37 35.01
C PHE A 117 5.26 32.45 35.83
N LEU A 118 4.21 31.73 35.43
CA LEU A 118 2.93 31.72 36.14
C LEU A 118 2.92 30.79 37.35
N CYS A 119 3.58 29.63 37.26
CA CYS A 119 3.53 28.58 38.27
C CYS A 119 4.66 28.66 39.29
N ASP A 120 5.81 29.25 38.93
CA ASP A 120 7.03 29.21 39.73
C ASP A 120 7.96 30.39 39.40
N GLN A 121 7.57 31.60 39.79
CA GLN A 121 8.37 32.81 39.57
C GLN A 121 9.78 32.72 40.17
N ALA A 122 9.97 31.88 41.19
CA ALA A 122 11.26 31.64 41.81
C ALA A 122 12.21 30.80 40.93
N ALA A 123 11.68 30.00 39.99
CA ALA A 123 12.47 29.12 39.13
C ALA A 123 13.54 29.83 38.27
N PHE A 124 13.32 31.11 37.92
CA PHE A 124 14.29 31.89 37.15
C PHE A 124 15.41 32.49 38.00
N ASN A 125 15.16 32.71 39.29
CA ASN A 125 16.13 33.28 40.21
C ASN A 125 16.86 32.19 41.01
N GLU A 126 16.20 31.06 41.26
CA GLU A 126 16.69 29.93 42.05
C GLU A 126 16.30 28.61 41.33
N PRO A 127 17.03 28.22 40.28
CA PRO A 127 16.67 27.06 39.44
C PRO A 127 16.59 25.73 40.22
N GLU A 128 17.27 25.65 41.37
CA GLU A 128 17.21 24.52 42.31
C GLU A 128 15.92 24.40 43.11
N LYS A 129 15.10 25.45 43.19
CA LYS A 129 13.78 25.42 43.85
C LYS A 129 12.61 25.18 42.89
N THR A 130 12.88 25.13 41.60
CA THR A 130 11.88 24.82 40.56
C THR A 130 11.21 23.48 40.86
N SER A 131 9.88 23.42 40.77
CA SER A 131 9.13 22.15 40.91
C SER A 131 9.76 21.04 40.06
N GLY A 132 10.07 19.90 40.69
CA GLY A 132 10.87 18.82 40.06
C GLY A 132 10.33 18.37 38.70
N LEU A 133 9.01 18.29 38.55
CA LEU A 133 8.38 17.90 37.29
C LEU A 133 8.60 18.94 36.19
N LEU A 134 8.43 20.23 36.49
CA LEU A 134 8.69 21.31 35.52
C LEU A 134 10.17 21.32 35.13
N ARG A 135 11.06 21.13 36.10
CA ARG A 135 12.50 21.04 35.83
C ARG A 135 12.84 19.87 34.91
N ASP A 136 12.30 18.69 35.17
CA ASP A 136 12.54 17.49 34.35
C ASP A 136 12.03 17.68 32.92
N VAL A 137 10.81 18.17 32.76
CA VAL A 137 10.20 18.43 31.44
C VAL A 137 10.99 19.49 30.68
N GLY A 138 11.34 20.61 31.33
CA GLY A 138 12.11 21.67 30.68
C GLY A 138 13.52 21.23 30.32
N THR A 139 14.17 20.43 31.17
CA THR A 139 15.51 19.87 30.90
C THR A 139 15.46 18.89 29.73
N PHE A 140 14.45 18.04 29.67
CA PHE A 140 14.27 17.12 28.55
C PHE A 140 14.00 17.85 27.22
N LEU A 141 13.16 18.89 27.24
CA LEU A 141 12.76 19.61 26.04
C LEU A 141 13.80 20.63 25.56
N PHE A 142 14.53 21.28 26.46
CA PHE A 142 15.38 22.44 26.13
C PHE A 142 16.77 22.39 26.77
N GLY A 143 17.08 21.36 27.57
CA GLY A 143 18.35 21.22 28.27
C GLY A 143 18.45 22.10 29.52
N GLU A 144 19.41 21.78 30.39
CA GLU A 144 19.58 22.49 31.67
C GLU A 144 19.88 23.98 31.50
N ARG A 145 20.59 24.35 30.43
CA ARG A 145 20.95 25.75 30.13
C ARG A 145 19.76 26.66 29.86
N PHE A 146 18.60 26.08 29.56
CA PHE A 146 17.39 26.85 29.27
C PHE A 146 16.94 27.68 30.48
N PHE A 147 17.05 27.14 31.68
CA PHE A 147 16.63 27.84 32.92
C PHE A 147 17.53 29.03 33.26
N THR A 148 18.79 29.02 32.82
CA THR A 148 19.75 30.10 33.09
C THR A 148 19.74 31.19 32.02
N TYR A 149 19.67 30.81 30.74
CA TYR A 149 19.84 31.75 29.63
C TYR A 149 18.54 32.10 28.91
N ALA A 150 17.44 31.42 29.24
CA ALA A 150 16.16 31.55 28.54
C ALA A 150 16.22 31.30 27.03
N VAL A 151 17.26 30.59 26.56
CA VAL A 151 17.45 30.23 25.16
C VAL A 151 17.14 28.74 24.98
N PRO A 152 16.16 28.36 24.15
CA PRO A 152 15.84 26.96 23.89
C PRO A 152 17.02 26.29 23.18
N ASN A 153 17.56 25.22 23.77
CA ASN A 153 18.44 24.33 23.02
C ASN A 153 17.60 23.55 22.02
N PHE A 154 17.91 23.68 20.74
CA PHE A 154 17.23 22.95 19.67
C PHE A 154 17.58 21.45 19.67
N PHE A 155 18.71 21.09 20.27
CA PHE A 155 19.21 19.72 20.34
C PHE A 155 19.70 19.40 21.77
N PRO A 156 18.80 19.30 22.76
CA PRO A 156 19.17 18.94 24.13
C PRO A 156 19.74 17.52 24.22
N HIS A 157 19.30 16.63 23.34
CA HIS A 157 19.72 15.24 23.28
C HIS A 157 20.10 14.88 21.83
N PRO A 158 21.28 15.32 21.34
CA PRO A 158 21.62 15.31 19.91
C PRO A 158 21.37 13.97 19.20
N THR A 159 21.67 12.85 19.87
CA THR A 159 21.43 11.50 19.32
C THR A 159 19.93 11.19 19.20
N VAL A 160 19.16 11.43 20.26
CA VAL A 160 17.71 11.14 20.28
C VAL A 160 16.96 12.07 19.34
N ASP A 161 17.31 13.36 19.36
CA ASP A 161 16.73 14.37 18.48
C ASP A 161 16.99 14.03 17.00
N ALA A 162 18.21 13.60 16.65
CA ALA A 162 18.54 13.16 15.31
C ALA A 162 17.72 11.94 14.85
N TRP A 163 17.49 10.96 15.74
CA TRP A 163 16.62 9.82 15.45
C TRP A 163 15.17 10.24 15.22
N ILE A 164 14.61 11.09 16.08
CA ILE A 164 13.23 11.59 15.94
C ILE A 164 13.08 12.34 14.61
N ILE A 165 13.98 13.27 14.31
CA ILE A 165 13.97 14.04 13.07
C ILE A 165 14.14 13.12 11.86
N GLY A 166 15.08 12.18 11.91
CA GLY A 166 15.32 11.22 10.82
C GLY A 166 14.10 10.35 10.53
N ILE A 167 13.46 9.80 11.57
CA ILE A 167 12.23 9.02 11.41
C ILE A 167 11.10 9.88 10.84
N ALA A 168 10.90 11.10 11.36
CA ALA A 168 9.88 12.02 10.86
C ALA A 168 10.10 12.38 9.37
N ILE A 169 11.35 12.62 8.95
CA ILE A 169 11.70 12.88 7.55
C ILE A 169 11.30 11.69 6.67
N VAL A 170 11.63 10.47 7.10
CA VAL A 170 11.32 9.26 6.33
C VAL A 170 9.80 9.09 6.23
N VAL A 171 9.07 9.20 7.34
CA VAL A 171 7.60 9.04 7.38
C VAL A 171 6.92 10.10 6.49
N CYS A 172 7.30 11.37 6.59
CA CYS A 172 6.74 12.44 5.77
C CYS A 172 7.09 12.27 4.28
N ALA A 173 8.31 11.83 3.96
CA ALA A 173 8.72 11.55 2.58
C ALA A 173 7.89 10.41 1.98
N PHE A 174 7.68 9.31 2.71
CA PHE A 174 6.81 8.23 2.29
C PHE A 174 5.35 8.68 2.16
N GLY A 175 4.82 9.43 3.12
CA GLY A 175 3.46 9.98 3.07
C GLY A 175 3.22 10.83 1.82
N MET A 176 4.13 11.75 1.50
CA MET A 176 4.05 12.56 0.27
C MET A 176 4.19 11.75 -1.01
N THR A 177 4.93 10.64 -0.95
CA THR A 177 5.14 9.78 -2.11
C THR A 177 3.89 8.96 -2.38
N PHE A 178 3.34 8.30 -1.36
CA PHE A 178 2.12 7.48 -1.49
C PHE A 178 0.85 8.30 -1.76
N SER A 179 0.74 9.52 -1.21
CA SER A 179 -0.38 10.43 -1.51
C SER A 179 -0.54 10.76 -3.00
N ARG A 180 0.51 10.57 -3.82
CA ARG A 180 0.44 10.76 -5.28
C ARG A 180 0.04 9.51 -6.06
N TYR A 181 -0.10 8.37 -5.38
CA TYR A 181 -0.48 7.09 -5.97
C TYR A 181 -1.89 6.64 -5.54
N ASP A 182 -2.64 7.48 -4.83
CA ASP A 182 -4.08 7.27 -4.64
C ASP A 182 -4.78 7.37 -6.01
N VAL A 183 -5.29 6.22 -6.46
CA VAL A 183 -6.18 6.03 -7.62
C VAL A 183 -7.62 6.22 -7.17
#